data_AF-A0A2A5JPJ2-F1
#
_entry.id   AF-A0A2A5JPJ2-F1
#
_cell.length_a   1.000
_cell.length_b   1.000
_cell.length_c   1.000
_cell.angle_alpha   90.00
_cell.angle_beta   90.00
_cell.angle_gamma   90.00
#
_symmetry.space_group_name_H-M   'P 1'
#
loop_
_entity.id
_entity.type
_entity.pdbx_description
1 polymer ?
#
loop_
_entity_poly.entity_id
_entity_poly.type
_entity_poly.pdbx_seq_one_letter_code
_entity_poly.pdbx_strand_id
1 'polypeptide(L)'
;MLPSVLRKAVNAFSKETQFQPDYYFVEGFLIGKVVINDIAEIHEWLLELFGEYASIYRVQLEALMNLHEQCVSSLDGKTYKLPKECALSKQDFAASLAQGAPLPNFCLGLLKALDKVSIEYLSEVQKNAVTELQKQLTGFTSLDAAKAAFSHAEPMMTFEREARDVKRYLAGAIVELADTLMWDPELDNEFGGFELDEEFDEEQEEIRNSVIEHLLSLSHIDSIPLLDQFIYNEEQDFITPDYIEENQENFWLIHETRPYMAVRQRKAWIYFWADRVQEAVDELEVLLRLNPNDNQACRYLYVNGLVILKQWDKLQACLNEYEEDSIFMLSAEALMHFALHGESKALDELKATLKGYNKHFIKMLTGQEKIKPKEVYGYSLGSKEEVLTYIENGGKKAWLSVEGSLFWLRKKK
;
A
#
# COMPACT_ATOMS: atom_id res chain seq x y z
N MET A 1 2.84 -15.38 9.67
CA MET A 1 2.81 -16.68 10.40
C MET A 1 4.23 -17.28 10.45
N LEU A 2 4.64 -18.03 11.48
CA LEU A 2 5.97 -18.67 11.49
C LEU A 2 6.12 -19.67 10.31
N PRO A 3 7.28 -19.74 9.61
CA PRO A 3 7.46 -20.58 8.42
C PRO A 3 7.13 -22.08 8.64
N SER A 4 7.45 -22.61 9.82
CA SER A 4 7.15 -24.00 10.18
C SER A 4 5.65 -24.28 10.36
N VAL A 5 4.90 -23.30 10.85
CA VAL A 5 3.44 -23.38 11.02
C VAL A 5 2.76 -23.28 9.67
N LEU A 6 3.22 -22.36 8.83
CA LEU A 6 2.74 -22.15 7.47
C LEU A 6 2.92 -23.41 6.63
N ARG A 7 4.15 -23.96 6.56
CA ARG A 7 4.43 -25.22 5.83
C ARG A 7 3.58 -26.38 6.33
N LYS A 8 3.36 -26.50 7.64
CA LYS A 8 2.52 -27.56 8.22
C LYS A 8 1.05 -27.41 7.81
N ALA A 9 0.53 -26.19 7.81
CA ALA A 9 -0.86 -25.91 7.43
C ALA A 9 -1.12 -26.17 5.94
N VAL A 10 -0.23 -25.72 5.06
CA VAL A 10 -0.31 -25.96 3.61
C VAL A 10 -0.28 -27.46 3.30
N ASN A 11 0.69 -28.20 3.88
CA ASN A 11 0.77 -29.64 3.68
C ASN A 11 -0.42 -30.40 4.30
N ALA A 12 -1.00 -29.91 5.40
CA ALA A 12 -2.18 -30.53 5.99
C ALA A 12 -3.43 -30.37 5.12
N PHE A 13 -3.60 -29.21 4.48
CA PHE A 13 -4.65 -29.01 3.48
C PHE A 13 -4.41 -29.92 2.27
N SER A 14 -3.21 -29.86 1.70
CA SER A 14 -2.84 -30.61 0.50
C SER A 14 -3.20 -32.09 0.54
N LYS A 15 -2.97 -32.76 1.68
CA LYS A 15 -3.29 -34.19 1.86
C LYS A 15 -4.75 -34.57 1.64
N GLU A 16 -5.66 -33.61 1.84
CA GLU A 16 -7.11 -33.79 1.71
C GLU A 16 -7.62 -33.36 0.32
N THR A 17 -6.72 -33.15 -0.64
CA THR A 17 -7.04 -32.67 -2.00
C THR A 17 -6.72 -33.72 -3.06
N GLN A 18 -7.25 -33.54 -4.27
CA GLN A 18 -7.06 -34.49 -5.37
C GLN A 18 -5.60 -34.60 -5.82
N PHE A 19 -4.90 -33.47 -5.94
CA PHE A 19 -3.54 -33.43 -6.52
C PHE A 19 -2.42 -33.55 -5.47
N GLN A 20 -2.72 -33.26 -4.21
CA GLN A 20 -1.78 -33.39 -3.08
C GLN A 20 -0.39 -32.77 -3.33
N PRO A 21 -0.29 -31.53 -3.86
CA PRO A 21 1.00 -30.89 -4.09
C PRO A 21 1.74 -30.65 -2.77
N ASP A 22 3.04 -30.90 -2.71
CA ASP A 22 3.78 -30.52 -1.52
C ASP A 22 3.95 -29.00 -1.39
N TYR A 23 4.42 -28.57 -0.23
CA TYR A 23 4.68 -27.16 0.05
C TYR A 23 5.57 -26.47 -1.02
N TYR A 24 6.61 -27.14 -1.52
CA TYR A 24 7.55 -26.51 -2.45
C TYR A 24 6.95 -26.35 -3.84
N PHE A 25 6.14 -27.30 -4.28
CA PHE A 25 5.33 -27.16 -5.48
C PHE A 25 4.38 -25.96 -5.37
N VAL A 26 3.67 -25.85 -4.24
CA VAL A 26 2.77 -24.71 -3.98
C VAL A 26 3.52 -23.38 -4.01
N GLU A 27 4.66 -23.30 -3.33
CA GLU A 27 5.50 -22.09 -3.28
C GLU A 27 6.05 -21.72 -4.67
N GLY A 28 6.55 -22.70 -5.44
CA GLY A 28 7.02 -22.48 -6.80
C GLY A 28 5.91 -21.96 -7.73
N PHE A 29 4.71 -22.52 -7.62
CA PHE A 29 3.55 -22.07 -8.39
C PHE A 29 3.14 -20.64 -8.03
N LEU A 30 3.11 -20.28 -6.74
CA LEU A 30 2.77 -18.92 -6.30
C LEU A 30 3.81 -17.90 -6.75
N ILE A 31 5.11 -18.22 -6.67
CA ILE A 31 6.17 -17.39 -7.24
C ILE A 31 5.96 -17.19 -8.74
N GLY A 32 5.69 -18.28 -9.48
CA GLY A 32 5.45 -18.19 -10.91
C GLY A 32 4.22 -17.34 -11.27
N LYS A 33 3.15 -17.38 -10.46
CA LYS A 33 1.98 -16.48 -10.64
C LYS A 33 2.36 -15.01 -10.50
N VAL A 34 3.18 -14.67 -9.52
CA VAL A 34 3.65 -13.29 -9.32
C VAL A 34 4.52 -12.84 -10.49
N VAL A 35 5.46 -13.68 -10.93
CA VAL A 35 6.36 -13.40 -12.07
C VAL A 35 5.60 -13.04 -13.35
N ILE A 36 4.48 -13.72 -13.61
CA ILE A 36 3.67 -13.50 -14.83
C ILE A 36 2.53 -12.50 -14.61
N ASN A 37 2.46 -11.87 -13.43
CA ASN A 37 1.39 -10.96 -13.02
C ASN A 37 -0.02 -11.57 -13.18
N ASP A 38 -0.20 -12.84 -12.79
CA ASP A 38 -1.49 -13.54 -12.86
C ASP A 38 -2.42 -13.11 -11.72
N ILE A 39 -3.30 -12.16 -12.03
CA ILE A 39 -4.31 -11.55 -11.13
C ILE A 39 -5.52 -12.46 -10.79
N ALA A 40 -5.51 -13.74 -11.19
CA ALA A 40 -6.58 -14.68 -10.86
C ALA A 40 -6.87 -14.75 -9.36
N GLU A 41 -8.16 -14.82 -9.00
CA GLU A 41 -8.59 -14.83 -7.60
C GLU A 41 -8.21 -16.15 -6.89
N ILE A 42 -8.14 -16.11 -5.56
CA ILE A 42 -7.75 -17.28 -4.73
C ILE A 42 -8.55 -18.55 -5.02
N HIS A 43 -9.84 -18.41 -5.28
CA HIS A 43 -10.70 -19.56 -5.53
C HIS A 43 -10.39 -20.25 -6.87
N GLU A 44 -9.87 -19.51 -7.86
CA GLU A 44 -9.54 -20.01 -9.20
C GLU A 44 -8.26 -20.85 -9.16
N TRP A 45 -7.20 -20.31 -8.55
CA TRP A 45 -5.93 -21.02 -8.49
C TRP A 45 -5.88 -22.09 -7.40
N LEU A 46 -6.75 -22.06 -6.38
CA LEU A 46 -6.91 -23.17 -5.44
C LEU A 46 -7.37 -24.45 -6.16
N LEU A 47 -8.38 -24.35 -7.03
CA LEU A 47 -8.89 -25.50 -7.79
C LEU A 47 -7.83 -26.01 -8.75
N GLU A 48 -7.06 -25.12 -9.37
CA GLU A 48 -5.99 -25.50 -10.28
C GLU A 48 -4.84 -26.23 -9.57
N LEU A 49 -4.46 -25.75 -8.39
CA LEU A 49 -3.29 -26.23 -7.67
C LEU A 49 -3.58 -27.53 -6.91
N PHE A 50 -4.78 -27.64 -6.35
CA PHE A 50 -5.17 -28.73 -5.46
C PHE A 50 -6.18 -29.71 -6.06
N GLY A 51 -6.86 -29.34 -7.15
CA GLY A 51 -7.95 -30.11 -7.74
C GLY A 51 -9.20 -30.06 -6.86
N GLU A 52 -10.11 -31.02 -7.00
CA GLU A 52 -11.30 -31.08 -6.15
C GLU A 52 -10.93 -31.32 -4.67
N TYR A 53 -11.58 -30.60 -3.76
CA TYR A 53 -11.43 -30.74 -2.31
C TYR A 53 -12.77 -30.53 -1.60
N ALA A 54 -12.98 -31.23 -0.48
CA ALA A 54 -14.26 -31.19 0.23
C ALA A 54 -14.48 -29.90 1.04
N SER A 55 -13.43 -29.40 1.70
CA SER A 55 -13.46 -28.16 2.49
C SER A 55 -12.06 -27.69 2.81
N ILE A 56 -11.88 -26.38 2.99
CA ILE A 56 -10.66 -25.77 3.52
C ILE A 56 -10.95 -25.08 4.85
N TYR A 57 -10.13 -25.31 5.87
CA TYR A 57 -10.25 -24.63 7.16
C TYR A 57 -9.63 -23.24 7.11
N ARG A 58 -10.16 -22.32 7.93
CA ARG A 58 -9.71 -20.93 8.00
C ARG A 58 -8.18 -20.80 8.15
N VAL A 59 -7.57 -21.59 9.04
CA VAL A 59 -6.11 -21.55 9.28
C VAL A 59 -5.30 -21.99 8.04
N GLN A 60 -5.84 -22.91 7.24
CA GLN A 60 -5.18 -23.37 6.01
C GLN A 60 -5.27 -22.30 4.91
N LEU A 61 -6.45 -21.68 4.77
CA LEU A 61 -6.64 -20.56 3.85
C LEU A 61 -5.75 -19.37 4.22
N GLU A 62 -5.72 -18.98 5.50
CA GLU A 62 -4.83 -17.93 6.00
C GLU A 62 -3.36 -18.26 5.73
N ALA A 63 -2.94 -19.52 5.88
CA ALA A 63 -1.56 -19.92 5.57
C ALA A 63 -1.23 -19.79 4.07
N LEU A 64 -2.15 -20.14 3.17
CA LEU A 64 -1.96 -19.97 1.72
C LEU A 64 -1.93 -18.50 1.30
N MET A 65 -2.79 -17.67 1.89
CA MET A 65 -2.78 -16.22 1.66
C MET A 65 -1.48 -15.58 2.15
N ASN A 66 -1.03 -15.92 3.36
CA ASN A 66 0.25 -15.44 3.89
C ASN A 66 1.43 -15.88 3.00
N LEU A 67 1.39 -17.10 2.45
CA LEU A 67 2.44 -17.59 1.54
C LEU A 67 2.46 -16.79 0.24
N HIS A 68 1.29 -16.53 -0.34
CA HIS A 68 1.16 -15.74 -1.56
C HIS A 68 1.66 -14.31 -1.33
N GLU A 69 1.26 -13.67 -0.24
CA GLU A 69 1.73 -12.34 0.16
C GLU A 69 3.26 -12.29 0.36
N GLN A 70 3.84 -13.33 0.96
CA GLN A 70 5.30 -13.46 1.07
C GLN A 70 5.98 -13.60 -0.30
N CYS A 71 5.38 -14.33 -1.24
CA CYS A 71 5.90 -14.45 -2.60
C CYS A 71 5.89 -13.08 -3.31
N VAL A 72 4.77 -12.36 -3.25
CA VAL A 72 4.62 -11.00 -3.81
C VAL A 72 5.67 -10.06 -3.22
N SER A 73 5.68 -9.91 -1.89
CA SER A 73 6.61 -9.00 -1.20
C SER A 73 8.08 -9.33 -1.48
N SER A 74 8.42 -10.62 -1.61
CA SER A 74 9.81 -11.02 -1.88
C SER A 74 10.29 -10.71 -3.29
N LEU A 75 9.39 -10.71 -4.28
CA LEU A 75 9.73 -10.38 -5.66
C LEU A 75 9.72 -8.87 -5.88
N ASP A 76 8.70 -8.17 -5.37
CA ASP A 76 8.60 -6.71 -5.44
C ASP A 76 9.79 -6.03 -4.76
N GLY A 77 10.18 -6.51 -3.58
CA GLY A 77 11.33 -6.00 -2.84
C GLY A 77 12.69 -6.53 -3.35
N LYS A 78 12.74 -7.29 -4.44
CA LYS A 78 13.96 -7.92 -4.99
C LYS A 78 14.78 -8.74 -3.98
N THR A 79 14.12 -9.22 -2.92
CA THR A 79 14.72 -10.01 -1.82
C THR A 79 14.65 -11.52 -2.04
N TYR A 80 13.99 -11.96 -3.12
CA TYR A 80 13.64 -13.34 -3.34
C TYR A 80 14.87 -14.28 -3.30
N LYS A 81 14.76 -15.32 -2.46
CA LYS A 81 15.75 -16.38 -2.33
C LYS A 81 15.05 -17.72 -2.44
N LEU A 82 15.66 -18.64 -3.19
CA LEU A 82 15.19 -20.02 -3.25
C LEU A 82 15.09 -20.64 -1.85
N PRO A 83 14.10 -21.51 -1.59
CA PRO A 83 13.98 -22.22 -0.32
C PRO A 83 15.28 -22.95 0.01
N LYS A 84 15.72 -22.90 1.27
CA LYS A 84 17.00 -23.49 1.69
C LYS A 84 17.07 -24.99 1.41
N GLU A 85 15.93 -25.66 1.42
CA GLU A 85 15.79 -27.08 1.12
C GLU A 85 15.89 -27.41 -0.37
N CYS A 86 15.72 -26.42 -1.26
CA CYS A 86 16.00 -26.53 -2.69
C CYS A 86 17.52 -26.47 -2.94
N ALA A 87 18.26 -27.45 -2.42
CA ALA A 87 19.72 -27.51 -2.47
C ALA A 87 20.21 -28.73 -3.27
N LEU A 88 21.31 -28.53 -4.00
CA LEU A 88 22.05 -29.60 -4.67
C LEU A 88 23.15 -30.12 -3.74
N SER A 89 23.04 -31.38 -3.34
CA SER A 89 24.01 -32.03 -2.47
C SER A 89 25.38 -32.14 -3.15
N LYS A 90 26.43 -31.94 -2.36
CA LYS A 90 27.82 -32.19 -2.79
C LYS A 90 28.17 -33.67 -2.80
N GLN A 91 27.46 -34.47 -2.00
CA GLN A 91 27.75 -35.90 -1.76
C GLN A 91 26.82 -36.82 -2.55
N ASP A 92 25.55 -36.41 -2.72
CA ASP A 92 24.52 -37.21 -3.39
C ASP A 92 23.63 -36.30 -4.26
N PHE A 93 24.19 -35.91 -5.41
CA PHE A 93 23.51 -35.02 -6.36
C PHE A 93 22.20 -35.62 -6.89
N ALA A 94 22.17 -36.94 -7.10
CA ALA A 94 21.00 -37.64 -7.62
C ALA A 94 19.82 -37.57 -6.64
N ALA A 95 20.07 -37.71 -5.34
CA ALA A 95 19.02 -37.58 -4.32
C ALA A 95 18.38 -36.17 -4.28
N SER A 96 19.14 -35.11 -4.58
CA SER A 96 18.59 -33.75 -4.67
C SER A 96 17.60 -33.55 -5.81
N LEU A 97 17.62 -34.44 -6.81
CA LEU A 97 16.74 -34.40 -7.99
C LEU A 97 15.81 -35.61 -8.06
N ALA A 98 15.67 -36.36 -6.97
CA ALA A 98 14.72 -37.46 -6.87
C ALA A 98 13.27 -36.95 -6.80
N GLN A 99 12.33 -37.80 -7.20
CA GLN A 99 10.90 -37.51 -7.07
C GLN A 99 10.53 -37.17 -5.62
N GLY A 100 9.79 -36.08 -5.43
CA GLY A 100 9.41 -35.62 -4.09
C GLY A 100 10.48 -34.82 -3.35
N ALA A 101 11.65 -34.59 -3.96
CA ALA A 101 12.64 -33.67 -3.41
C ALA A 101 12.19 -32.21 -3.59
N PRO A 102 12.62 -31.30 -2.69
CA PRO A 102 12.17 -29.91 -2.71
C PRO A 102 12.43 -29.16 -4.02
N LEU A 103 13.65 -29.28 -4.59
CA LEU A 103 14.05 -28.53 -5.78
C LEU A 103 13.24 -28.94 -7.02
N PRO A 104 13.10 -30.24 -7.37
CA PRO A 104 12.21 -30.67 -8.44
C PRO A 104 10.77 -30.19 -8.29
N ASN A 105 10.19 -30.33 -7.10
CA ASN A 105 8.79 -29.96 -6.86
C ASN A 105 8.59 -28.44 -6.99
N PHE A 106 9.52 -27.64 -6.45
CA PHE A 106 9.53 -26.19 -6.65
C PHE A 106 9.56 -25.82 -8.14
N CYS A 107 10.48 -26.40 -8.90
CA CYS A 107 10.61 -26.11 -10.33
C CYS A 107 9.36 -26.53 -11.13
N LEU A 108 8.75 -27.67 -10.79
CA LEU A 108 7.50 -28.13 -11.41
C LEU A 108 6.33 -27.19 -11.12
N GLY A 109 6.22 -26.68 -9.88
CA GLY A 109 5.21 -25.70 -9.51
C GLY A 109 5.36 -24.41 -10.32
N LEU A 110 6.58 -23.89 -10.42
CA LEU A 110 6.86 -22.65 -11.15
C LEU A 110 6.61 -22.81 -12.65
N LEU A 111 7.04 -23.93 -13.25
CA LEU A 111 6.74 -24.27 -14.65
C LEU A 111 5.24 -24.31 -14.93
N LYS A 112 4.45 -24.90 -14.02
CA LYS A 112 2.98 -24.95 -14.16
C LYS A 112 2.35 -23.55 -14.23
N ALA A 113 2.89 -22.57 -13.53
CA ALA A 113 2.43 -21.19 -13.64
C ALA A 113 2.90 -20.55 -14.97
N LEU A 114 4.18 -20.74 -15.35
CA LEU A 114 4.73 -20.20 -16.61
C LEU A 114 4.02 -20.73 -17.87
N ASP A 115 3.43 -21.92 -17.83
CA ASP A 115 2.62 -22.46 -18.93
C ASP A 115 1.42 -21.57 -19.30
N LYS A 116 1.03 -20.64 -18.43
CA LYS A 116 -0.05 -19.67 -18.67
C LYS A 116 0.39 -18.41 -19.40
N VAL A 117 1.69 -18.18 -19.54
CA VAL A 117 2.20 -16.98 -20.23
C VAL A 117 1.64 -16.96 -21.64
N SER A 118 0.97 -15.87 -22.01
CA SER A 118 0.43 -15.68 -23.35
C SER A 118 1.56 -15.23 -24.29
N ILE A 119 2.42 -16.18 -24.67
CA ILE A 119 3.65 -15.98 -25.46
C ILE A 119 3.39 -15.18 -26.74
N GLU A 120 2.19 -15.27 -27.32
CA GLU A 120 1.80 -14.56 -28.53
C GLU A 120 1.82 -13.02 -28.42
N TYR A 121 1.68 -12.47 -27.21
CA TYR A 121 1.70 -11.03 -26.95
C TYR A 121 3.06 -10.51 -26.47
N LEU A 122 4.07 -11.38 -26.35
CA LEU A 122 5.39 -11.01 -25.86
C LEU A 122 6.33 -10.53 -26.98
N SER A 123 7.24 -9.61 -26.64
CA SER A 123 8.39 -9.27 -27.47
C SER A 123 9.37 -10.45 -27.58
N GLU A 124 10.25 -10.44 -28.59
CA GLU A 124 11.25 -11.50 -28.74
C GLU A 124 12.20 -11.61 -27.53
N VAL A 125 12.50 -10.49 -26.87
CA VAL A 125 13.32 -10.48 -25.63
C VAL A 125 12.60 -11.23 -24.51
N GLN A 126 11.33 -10.90 -24.28
CA GLN A 126 10.49 -11.56 -23.27
C GLN A 126 10.30 -13.04 -23.56
N LYS A 127 10.06 -13.43 -24.83
CA LYS A 127 9.94 -14.85 -25.23
C LYS A 127 11.21 -15.63 -24.92
N ASN A 128 12.37 -15.05 -25.23
CA ASN A 128 13.66 -15.68 -24.98
C ASN A 128 13.91 -15.85 -23.48
N ALA A 129 13.58 -14.83 -22.66
CA ALA A 129 13.71 -14.89 -21.21
C ALA A 129 12.83 -15.99 -20.59
N VAL A 130 11.54 -16.07 -20.99
CA VAL A 130 10.63 -17.13 -20.54
C VAL A 130 11.16 -18.52 -20.93
N THR A 131 11.57 -18.68 -22.18
CA THR A 131 12.05 -19.97 -22.71
C THR A 131 13.32 -20.42 -22.00
N GLU A 132 14.26 -19.52 -21.76
CA GLU A 132 15.52 -19.82 -21.06
C GLU A 132 15.26 -20.23 -19.61
N LEU A 133 14.40 -19.50 -18.89
CA LEU A 133 14.05 -19.88 -17.51
C LEU A 133 13.31 -21.24 -17.49
N GLN A 134 12.35 -21.48 -18.38
CA GLN A 134 11.66 -22.76 -18.49
C GLN A 134 12.64 -23.92 -18.72
N LYS A 135 13.66 -23.72 -19.57
CA LYS A 135 14.71 -24.73 -19.80
C LYS A 135 15.53 -25.00 -18.54
N GLN A 136 15.93 -23.96 -17.81
CA GLN A 136 16.69 -24.11 -16.56
C GLN A 136 15.87 -24.84 -15.49
N LEU A 137 14.61 -24.46 -15.29
CA LEU A 137 13.68 -25.12 -14.36
C LEU A 137 13.45 -26.58 -14.74
N THR A 138 13.24 -26.86 -16.03
CA THR A 138 13.06 -28.22 -16.55
C THR A 138 14.26 -29.10 -16.21
N GLY A 139 15.47 -28.56 -16.33
CA GLY A 139 16.70 -29.24 -15.95
C GLY A 139 16.74 -29.67 -14.48
N PHE A 140 16.05 -28.98 -13.57
CA PHE A 140 16.00 -29.36 -12.16
C PHE A 140 14.84 -30.28 -11.78
N THR A 141 14.00 -30.71 -12.73
CA THR A 141 12.84 -31.59 -12.43
C THR A 141 13.21 -33.06 -12.23
N SER A 142 14.35 -33.51 -12.75
CA SER A 142 14.86 -34.87 -12.58
C SER A 142 16.33 -34.97 -12.94
N LEU A 143 16.99 -36.06 -12.53
CA LEU A 143 18.39 -36.31 -12.90
C LEU A 143 18.58 -36.43 -14.42
N ASP A 144 17.64 -37.04 -15.14
CA ASP A 144 17.74 -37.21 -16.58
C ASP A 144 17.48 -35.89 -17.31
N ALA A 145 16.55 -35.07 -16.82
CA ALA A 145 16.37 -33.71 -17.32
C ALA A 145 17.61 -32.84 -17.07
N ALA A 146 18.27 -32.96 -15.91
CA ALA A 146 19.51 -32.24 -15.61
C ALA A 146 20.63 -32.61 -16.58
N LYS A 147 20.78 -33.92 -16.87
CA LYS A 147 21.75 -34.39 -17.87
C LYS A 147 21.40 -33.86 -19.26
N ALA A 148 20.13 -33.78 -19.63
CA ALA A 148 19.74 -33.27 -20.94
C ALA A 148 19.95 -31.75 -21.07
N ALA A 149 19.60 -30.99 -20.02
CA ALA A 149 19.60 -29.53 -20.05
C ALA A 149 20.98 -28.90 -19.81
N PHE A 150 21.82 -29.53 -18.98
CA PHE A 150 23.10 -28.98 -18.51
C PHE A 150 24.31 -29.77 -19.03
N SER A 151 24.17 -30.59 -20.07
CA SER A 151 25.32 -31.22 -20.72
C SER A 151 25.79 -30.36 -21.88
N HIS A 152 26.73 -29.45 -21.60
CA HIS A 152 27.35 -28.61 -22.63
C HIS A 152 28.22 -29.38 -23.63
N ALA A 153 28.48 -28.72 -24.77
CA ALA A 153 29.40 -29.18 -25.82
C ALA A 153 30.89 -29.02 -25.47
N GLU A 154 31.23 -28.41 -24.33
CA GLU A 154 32.61 -28.15 -23.92
C GLU A 154 33.26 -29.35 -23.19
N PRO A 155 34.50 -29.77 -23.53
CA PRO A 155 35.09 -31.03 -23.04
C PRO A 155 35.39 -31.11 -21.54
N MET A 156 35.40 -29.99 -20.80
CA MET A 156 35.92 -29.92 -19.43
C MET A 156 34.87 -29.61 -18.35
N MET A 157 33.62 -29.36 -18.71
CA MET A 157 32.55 -29.06 -17.76
C MET A 157 31.61 -30.26 -17.61
N THR A 158 31.42 -30.75 -16.38
CA THR A 158 30.41 -31.79 -16.11
C THR A 158 29.05 -31.15 -15.91
N PHE A 159 27.98 -31.89 -16.23
CA PHE A 159 26.62 -31.37 -16.07
C PHE A 159 26.29 -31.02 -14.61
N GLU A 160 26.87 -31.71 -13.62
CA GLU A 160 26.66 -31.38 -12.20
C GLU A 160 27.35 -30.08 -11.79
N ARG A 161 28.41 -29.67 -12.48
CA ARG A 161 29.05 -28.38 -12.25
C ARG A 161 28.18 -27.26 -12.84
N GLU A 162 27.76 -27.42 -14.08
CA GLU A 162 26.87 -26.46 -14.75
C GLU A 162 25.54 -26.32 -14.00
N ALA A 163 24.91 -27.43 -13.60
CA ALA A 163 23.69 -27.41 -12.79
C ALA A 163 23.86 -26.65 -11.47
N ARG A 164 25.03 -26.72 -10.83
CA ARG A 164 25.30 -25.93 -9.60
C ARG A 164 25.45 -24.45 -9.89
N ASP A 165 26.08 -24.10 -10.99
CA ASP A 165 26.24 -22.70 -11.41
C ASP A 165 24.88 -22.11 -11.80
N VAL A 166 24.08 -22.81 -12.62
CA VAL A 166 22.71 -22.40 -12.95
C VAL A 166 21.86 -22.28 -11.67
N LYS A 167 21.91 -23.26 -10.77
CA LYS A 167 21.16 -23.21 -9.50
C LYS A 167 21.53 -22.01 -8.63
N ARG A 168 22.81 -21.59 -8.68
CA ARG A 168 23.31 -20.44 -7.91
C ARG A 168 22.63 -19.14 -8.36
N TYR A 169 22.37 -19.00 -9.65
CA TYR A 169 21.77 -17.79 -10.24
C TYR A 169 20.26 -17.89 -10.47
N LEU A 170 19.67 -19.08 -10.30
CA LEU A 170 18.26 -19.33 -10.56
C LEU A 170 17.29 -18.36 -9.85
N ALA A 171 17.58 -17.96 -8.60
CA ALA A 171 16.74 -16.97 -7.91
C ALA A 171 16.77 -15.60 -8.62
N GLY A 172 17.95 -15.15 -9.05
CA GLY A 172 18.12 -13.91 -9.82
C GLY A 172 17.43 -13.99 -11.18
N ALA A 173 17.53 -15.13 -11.86
CA ALA A 173 16.84 -15.35 -13.14
C ALA A 173 15.31 -15.31 -13.02
N ILE A 174 14.75 -15.72 -11.87
CA ILE A 174 13.32 -15.59 -11.59
C ILE A 174 12.92 -14.11 -11.40
N VAL A 175 13.70 -13.34 -10.64
CA VAL A 175 13.47 -11.89 -10.43
C VAL A 175 13.61 -11.12 -11.73
N GLU A 176 14.68 -11.40 -12.50
CA GLU A 176 14.95 -10.77 -13.79
C GLU A 176 13.82 -11.05 -14.80
N LEU A 177 13.24 -12.26 -14.78
CA LEU A 177 12.09 -12.55 -15.62
C LEU A 177 10.86 -11.73 -15.22
N ALA A 178 10.61 -11.54 -13.92
CA ALA A 178 9.50 -10.71 -13.45
C ALA A 178 9.67 -9.26 -13.94
N ASP A 179 10.86 -8.68 -13.78
CA ASP A 179 11.19 -7.34 -14.29
C ASP A 179 11.00 -7.28 -15.82
N THR A 180 11.50 -8.29 -16.55
CA THR A 180 11.42 -8.34 -18.02
C THR A 180 9.98 -8.44 -18.54
N LEU A 181 9.10 -9.16 -17.83
CA LEU A 181 7.69 -9.30 -18.21
C LEU A 181 6.85 -8.08 -17.82
N MET A 182 7.25 -7.36 -16.77
CA MET A 182 6.66 -6.07 -16.38
C MET A 182 7.12 -4.91 -17.28
N TRP A 183 8.28 -5.05 -17.90
CA TRP A 183 8.89 -4.04 -18.76
C TRP A 183 8.11 -3.84 -20.06
N ASP A 184 7.59 -2.62 -20.24
CA ASP A 184 6.97 -2.15 -21.48
C ASP A 184 7.92 -1.14 -22.18
N PRO A 185 8.51 -1.52 -23.32
CA PRO A 185 9.39 -0.62 -24.08
C PRO A 185 8.71 0.64 -24.61
N GLU A 186 7.37 0.69 -24.72
CA GLU A 186 6.65 1.90 -25.12
C GLU A 186 6.54 2.91 -23.96
N LEU A 187 6.48 2.45 -22.71
CA LEU A 187 6.42 3.31 -21.51
C LEU A 187 7.79 3.87 -21.09
N ASP A 188 8.87 3.09 -21.26
CA ASP A 188 10.23 3.52 -20.90
C ASP A 188 10.82 4.59 -21.83
N ASN A 189 10.30 4.71 -23.07
CA ASN A 189 10.72 5.75 -24.00
C ASN A 189 10.12 7.15 -23.69
N GLU A 190 9.09 7.22 -22.83
CA GLU A 190 8.54 8.51 -22.33
C GLU A 190 9.25 8.99 -21.05
N PHE A 191 9.86 8.09 -20.28
CA PHE A 191 10.57 8.40 -19.04
C PHE A 191 12.07 8.09 -19.16
N GLY A 192 12.74 8.81 -20.05
CA GLY A 192 14.19 8.69 -20.23
C GLY A 192 14.99 9.06 -18.98
N GLY A 193 15.49 8.04 -18.27
CA GLY A 193 16.77 8.04 -17.58
C GLY A 193 16.90 8.86 -16.30
N PHE A 194 16.48 8.30 -15.17
CA PHE A 194 17.14 8.54 -13.88
C PHE A 194 17.83 7.25 -13.45
N GLU A 195 19.15 7.18 -13.67
CA GLU A 195 20.02 6.23 -12.98
C GLU A 195 20.11 6.66 -11.51
N LEU A 196 19.52 5.88 -10.61
CA LEU A 196 19.82 5.92 -9.18
C LEU A 196 20.52 4.61 -8.81
N ASP A 197 21.85 4.61 -8.95
CA ASP A 197 22.75 3.68 -8.28
C ASP A 197 22.90 4.13 -6.82
N GLU A 198 22.02 3.70 -5.93
CA GLU A 198 22.32 3.57 -4.50
C GLU A 198 21.79 2.21 -4.01
N GLU A 199 22.66 1.43 -3.38
CA GLU A 199 22.32 0.15 -2.76
C GLU A 199 21.19 0.37 -1.73
N PHE A 200 19.95 0.02 -2.09
CA PHE A 200 18.78 0.06 -1.21
C PHE A 200 19.01 -0.88 -0.01
N ASP A 201 19.27 -0.29 1.16
CA ASP A 201 19.44 -1.00 2.42
C ASP A 201 18.06 -1.20 3.08
N GLU A 202 17.48 -2.39 2.94
CA GLU A 202 16.19 -2.77 3.55
C GLU A 202 16.12 -2.47 5.06
N GLU A 203 17.26 -2.55 5.77
CA GLU A 203 17.32 -2.20 7.19
C GLU A 203 17.10 -0.69 7.41
N GLN A 204 17.62 0.14 6.50
CA GLN A 204 17.40 1.59 6.54
C GLN A 204 15.97 1.96 6.16
N GLU A 205 15.33 1.26 5.22
CA GLU A 205 13.90 1.46 4.92
C GLU A 205 13.00 1.04 6.07
N GLU A 206 13.26 -0.10 6.72
CA GLU A 206 12.52 -0.52 7.92
C GLU A 206 12.69 0.50 9.06
N ILE A 207 13.91 1.00 9.28
CA ILE A 207 14.17 2.05 10.26
C ILE A 207 13.43 3.33 9.89
N ARG A 208 13.50 3.76 8.62
CA ARG A 208 12.81 4.97 8.13
C ARG A 208 11.30 4.85 8.31
N ASN A 209 10.71 3.72 7.93
CA ASN A 209 9.28 3.45 8.11
C ASN A 209 8.89 3.44 9.59
N SER A 210 9.69 2.82 10.46
CA SER A 210 9.45 2.85 11.91
C SER A 210 9.51 4.26 12.50
N VAL A 211 10.45 5.09 12.04
CA VAL A 211 10.54 6.50 12.42
C VAL A 211 9.29 7.27 11.96
N ILE A 212 8.86 7.08 10.71
CA ILE A 212 7.65 7.71 10.18
C ILE A 212 6.42 7.30 11.00
N GLU A 213 6.22 6.01 11.25
CA GLU A 213 5.11 5.52 12.09
C GLU A 213 5.14 6.14 13.49
N HIS A 214 6.33 6.24 14.10
CA HIS A 214 6.49 6.90 15.38
C HIS A 214 6.08 8.37 15.31
N LEU A 215 6.58 9.13 14.34
CA LEU A 215 6.23 10.55 14.13
C LEU A 215 4.72 10.74 13.93
N LEU A 216 4.08 9.86 13.15
CA LEU A 216 2.64 9.87 12.91
C LEU A 216 1.82 9.50 14.15
N SER A 217 2.41 8.87 15.17
CA SER A 217 1.71 8.61 16.45
C SER A 217 1.75 9.80 17.42
N LEU A 218 2.62 10.79 17.17
CA LEU A 218 2.82 11.93 18.07
C LEU A 218 1.59 12.84 18.09
N SER A 219 1.33 13.43 19.26
CA SER A 219 0.13 14.27 19.49
C SER A 219 0.39 15.49 20.37
N HIS A 220 1.60 15.64 20.92
CA HIS A 220 1.93 16.72 21.85
C HIS A 220 2.76 17.81 21.16
N ILE A 221 2.55 19.08 21.51
CA ILE A 221 3.24 20.22 20.88
C ILE A 221 4.78 20.14 21.00
N ASP A 222 5.29 19.58 22.10
CA ASP A 222 6.74 19.40 22.31
C ASP A 222 7.40 18.45 21.30
N SER A 223 6.61 17.70 20.52
CA SER A 223 7.13 16.82 19.47
C SER A 223 7.41 17.53 18.14
N ILE A 224 6.93 18.76 17.95
CA ILE A 224 7.11 19.53 16.70
C ILE A 224 8.58 19.56 16.22
N PRO A 225 9.60 19.77 17.09
CA PRO A 225 11.00 19.76 16.65
C PRO A 225 11.44 18.45 15.96
N LEU A 226 10.85 17.31 16.32
CA LEU A 226 11.15 16.02 15.67
C LEU A 226 10.54 15.96 14.27
N LEU A 227 9.30 16.44 14.10
CA LEU A 227 8.66 16.52 12.80
C LEU A 227 9.37 17.53 11.89
N ASP A 228 9.78 18.68 12.44
CA ASP A 228 10.56 19.68 11.73
C ASP A 228 11.91 19.14 11.27
N GLN A 229 12.59 18.37 12.11
CA GLN A 229 13.86 17.75 11.73
C GLN A 229 13.68 16.74 10.59
N PHE A 230 12.61 15.93 10.63
CA PHE A 230 12.30 15.00 9.54
C PHE A 230 12.02 15.77 8.23
N ILE A 231 11.11 16.75 8.28
CA ILE A 231 10.76 17.60 7.11
C ILE A 231 12.01 18.28 6.55
N TYR A 232 12.84 18.86 7.42
CA TYR A 232 14.09 19.51 7.01
C TYR A 232 15.04 18.55 6.29
N ASN A 233 15.23 17.33 6.82
CA ASN A 233 16.10 16.34 6.19
C ASN A 233 15.56 15.94 4.80
N GLU A 234 14.25 15.65 4.71
CA GLU A 234 13.62 15.33 3.43
C GLU A 234 13.78 16.46 2.40
N GLU A 235 13.69 17.73 2.83
CA GLU A 235 13.91 18.90 1.96
C GLU A 235 15.37 19.12 1.55
N GLN A 236 16.34 18.64 2.34
CA GLN A 236 17.75 18.70 1.96
C GLN A 236 18.15 17.58 1.01
N ASP A 237 17.54 16.41 1.15
CA ASP A 237 17.96 15.21 0.46
C ASP A 237 17.20 15.00 -0.86
N PHE A 238 15.86 14.93 -0.79
CA PHE A 238 15.02 14.51 -1.91
C PHE A 238 14.05 15.61 -2.38
N ILE A 239 13.40 16.31 -1.45
CA ILE A 239 12.33 17.29 -1.70
C ILE A 239 12.92 18.70 -1.77
N THR A 240 13.88 18.88 -2.68
CA THR A 240 14.53 20.19 -2.89
C THR A 240 13.55 21.23 -3.46
N PRO A 241 13.88 22.53 -3.41
CA PRO A 241 13.04 23.57 -4.02
C PRO A 241 12.74 23.33 -5.50
N ASP A 242 13.75 22.90 -6.27
CA ASP A 242 13.60 22.60 -7.70
C ASP A 242 12.66 21.39 -7.89
N TYR A 243 12.81 20.36 -7.04
CA TYR A 243 11.91 19.20 -7.05
C TYR A 243 10.45 19.59 -6.77
N ILE A 244 10.23 20.51 -5.82
CA ILE A 244 8.88 21.04 -5.52
C ILE A 244 8.32 21.79 -6.73
N GLU A 245 9.13 22.60 -7.42
CA GLU A 245 8.68 23.37 -8.59
C GLU A 245 8.33 22.44 -9.77
N GLU A 246 9.15 21.43 -10.05
CA GLU A 246 8.95 20.48 -11.14
C GLU A 246 7.74 19.55 -10.92
N ASN A 247 7.50 19.15 -9.67
CA ASN A 247 6.46 18.18 -9.30
C ASN A 247 5.25 18.82 -8.62
N GLN A 248 5.16 20.16 -8.66
CA GLN A 248 4.08 20.89 -8.01
C GLN A 248 2.71 20.32 -8.43
N GLU A 249 1.77 20.26 -7.49
CA GLU A 249 0.43 19.68 -7.66
C GLU A 249 0.35 18.15 -7.82
N ASN A 250 1.48 17.47 -8.08
CA ASN A 250 1.52 16.03 -8.33
C ASN A 250 2.09 15.20 -7.18
N PHE A 251 2.44 15.82 -6.05
CA PHE A 251 3.13 15.16 -4.94
C PHE A 251 2.41 13.87 -4.50
N TRP A 252 1.08 13.90 -4.36
CA TRP A 252 0.34 12.72 -3.92
C TRP A 252 0.48 11.50 -4.86
N LEU A 253 0.68 11.74 -6.16
CA LEU A 253 0.86 10.69 -7.15
C LEU A 253 2.26 10.06 -7.08
N ILE A 254 3.22 10.74 -6.45
CA ILE A 254 4.59 10.30 -6.26
C ILE A 254 4.71 9.61 -4.89
N HIS A 255 4.98 8.31 -4.89
CA HIS A 255 4.95 7.48 -3.68
C HIS A 255 5.95 7.98 -2.62
N GLU A 256 7.13 8.38 -3.07
CA GLU A 256 8.30 8.79 -2.29
C GLU A 256 8.02 10.07 -1.47
N THR A 257 7.13 10.95 -1.94
CA THR A 257 6.81 12.21 -1.24
C THR A 257 5.72 12.05 -0.17
N ARG A 258 5.00 10.92 -0.14
CA ARG A 258 3.87 10.70 0.78
C ARG A 258 4.26 10.74 2.26
N PRO A 259 5.41 10.17 2.70
CA PRO A 259 5.87 10.31 4.08
C PRO A 259 6.02 11.76 4.52
N TYR A 260 6.63 12.60 3.68
CA TYR A 260 6.78 14.03 3.91
C TYR A 260 5.42 14.72 4.06
N MET A 261 4.48 14.45 3.15
CA MET A 261 3.13 14.99 3.23
C MET A 261 2.38 14.53 4.49
N ALA A 262 2.53 13.25 4.88
CA ALA A 262 1.88 12.70 6.06
C ALA A 262 2.43 13.32 7.37
N VAL A 263 3.75 13.51 7.46
CA VAL A 263 4.38 14.17 8.62
C VAL A 263 3.97 15.65 8.69
N ARG A 264 3.89 16.38 7.57
CA ARG A 264 3.33 17.74 7.53
C ARG A 264 1.88 17.80 7.98
N GLN A 265 1.05 16.85 7.55
CA GLN A 265 -0.36 16.78 7.97
C GLN A 265 -0.47 16.52 9.48
N ARG A 266 0.38 15.62 10.02
CA ARG A 266 0.46 15.37 11.46
C ARG A 266 0.90 16.63 12.22
N LYS A 267 1.90 17.36 11.70
CA LYS A 267 2.37 18.63 12.26
C LYS A 267 1.24 19.67 12.34
N ALA A 268 0.47 19.84 11.25
CA ALA A 268 -0.70 20.71 11.22
C ALA A 268 -1.75 20.31 12.28
N TRP A 269 -2.01 19.01 12.41
CA TRP A 269 -2.93 18.48 13.42
C TRP A 269 -2.48 18.82 14.85
N ILE A 270 -1.20 18.60 15.17
CA ILE A 270 -0.63 18.92 16.49
C ILE A 270 -0.75 20.41 16.79
N TYR A 271 -0.41 21.28 15.82
CA TYR A 271 -0.57 22.73 15.98
C TYR A 271 -2.02 23.13 16.25
N PHE A 272 -2.97 22.58 15.49
CA PHE A 272 -4.39 22.89 15.65
C PHE A 272 -4.90 22.53 17.05
N TRP A 273 -4.53 21.34 17.54
CA TRP A 273 -4.98 20.87 18.85
C TRP A 273 -4.28 21.56 20.02
N ALA A 274 -3.08 22.09 19.80
CA ALA A 274 -2.35 22.94 20.74
C ALA A 274 -2.74 24.45 20.68
N ASP A 275 -3.84 24.78 19.98
CA ASP A 275 -4.34 26.17 19.81
C ASP A 275 -3.37 27.11 19.05
N ARG A 276 -2.40 26.54 18.33
CA ARG A 276 -1.50 27.23 17.37
C ARG A 276 -2.15 27.20 15.97
N VAL A 277 -3.34 27.79 15.86
CA VAL A 277 -4.22 27.58 14.68
C VAL A 277 -3.67 28.24 13.42
N GLN A 278 -2.97 29.37 13.52
CA GLN A 278 -2.36 30.00 12.34
C GLN A 278 -1.28 29.10 11.74
N GLU A 279 -0.42 28.52 12.57
CA GLU A 279 0.62 27.60 12.12
C GLU A 279 0.05 26.32 11.51
N ALA A 280 -1.06 25.82 12.05
CA ALA A 280 -1.78 24.69 11.45
C ALA A 280 -2.30 25.05 10.04
N VAL A 281 -2.89 26.23 9.89
CA VAL A 281 -3.39 26.73 8.61
C VAL A 281 -2.26 26.91 7.60
N ASP A 282 -1.11 27.45 8.02
CA ASP A 282 0.05 27.64 7.13
C ASP A 282 0.57 26.29 6.59
N GLU A 283 0.65 25.25 7.43
CA GLU A 283 1.02 23.90 7.01
C GLU A 283 0.00 23.26 6.05
N LEU A 284 -1.30 23.47 6.31
CA LEU A 284 -2.37 22.97 5.44
C LEU A 284 -2.37 23.66 4.07
N GLU A 285 -2.07 24.96 4.02
CA GLU A 285 -1.92 25.68 2.75
C GLU A 285 -0.74 25.17 1.93
N VAL A 286 0.37 24.78 2.58
CA VAL A 286 1.48 24.09 1.89
C VAL A 286 0.97 22.77 1.30
N LEU A 287 0.30 21.94 2.09
CA LEU A 287 -0.21 20.64 1.64
C LEU A 287 -1.20 20.76 0.48
N LEU A 288 -2.13 21.72 0.54
CA LEU A 288 -3.12 21.94 -0.53
C LEU A 288 -2.49 22.46 -1.83
N ARG A 289 -1.36 23.19 -1.76
CA ARG A 289 -0.60 23.56 -2.97
C ARG A 289 0.15 22.38 -3.59
N LEU A 290 0.67 21.47 -2.76
CA LEU A 290 1.38 20.27 -3.22
C LEU A 290 0.41 19.21 -3.76
N ASN A 291 -0.82 19.19 -3.25
CA ASN A 291 -1.87 18.22 -3.59
C ASN A 291 -3.23 18.95 -3.68
N PRO A 292 -3.52 19.63 -4.80
CA PRO A 292 -4.76 20.39 -4.99
C PRO A 292 -6.00 19.49 -5.04
N ASN A 293 -5.87 18.23 -5.48
CA ASN A 293 -6.94 17.24 -5.40
C ASN A 293 -7.30 16.84 -3.96
N ASP A 294 -6.50 17.29 -2.98
CA ASP A 294 -6.68 17.07 -1.55
C ASP A 294 -6.99 15.61 -1.20
N ASN A 295 -6.19 14.69 -1.75
CA ASN A 295 -6.31 13.26 -1.48
C ASN A 295 -6.12 12.90 0.01
N GLN A 296 -5.52 13.79 0.81
CA GLN A 296 -5.35 13.64 2.26
C GLN A 296 -6.51 14.18 3.09
N ALA A 297 -7.51 14.79 2.45
CA ALA A 297 -8.63 15.47 3.10
C ALA A 297 -8.21 16.58 4.09
N CYS A 298 -7.10 17.27 3.80
CA CYS A 298 -6.59 18.41 4.55
C CYS A 298 -7.60 19.57 4.60
N ARG A 299 -8.45 19.73 3.56
CA ARG A 299 -9.45 20.80 3.50
C ARG A 299 -10.37 20.82 4.72
N TYR A 300 -10.66 19.67 5.33
CA TYR A 300 -11.57 19.59 6.46
C TYR A 300 -11.02 20.23 7.74
N LEU A 301 -9.75 20.00 8.07
CA LEU A 301 -9.09 20.69 9.18
C LEU A 301 -8.87 22.17 8.84
N TYR A 302 -8.55 22.46 7.57
CA TYR A 302 -8.25 23.80 7.07
C TYR A 302 -9.44 24.75 7.19
N VAL A 303 -10.63 24.37 6.68
CA VAL A 303 -11.82 25.23 6.76
C VAL A 303 -12.22 25.53 8.22
N ASN A 304 -12.06 24.57 9.13
CA ASN A 304 -12.30 24.79 10.56
C ASN A 304 -11.26 25.75 11.17
N GLY A 305 -9.99 25.66 10.75
CA GLY A 305 -8.95 26.62 11.12
C GLY A 305 -9.27 28.04 10.65
N LEU A 306 -9.69 28.19 9.39
CA LEU A 306 -10.09 29.48 8.83
C LEU A 306 -11.27 30.11 9.57
N VAL A 307 -12.27 29.31 9.99
CA VAL A 307 -13.38 29.79 10.82
C VAL A 307 -12.89 30.32 12.17
N ILE A 308 -11.98 29.60 12.84
CA ILE A 308 -11.42 30.02 14.13
C ILE A 308 -10.65 31.33 14.00
N LEU A 309 -9.87 31.47 12.92
CA LEU A 309 -9.09 32.68 12.61
C LEU A 309 -9.93 33.81 11.99
N LYS A 310 -11.20 33.55 11.65
CA LYS A 310 -12.12 34.47 10.96
C LYS A 310 -11.57 34.94 9.60
N GLN A 311 -10.85 34.06 8.90
CA GLN A 311 -10.30 34.31 7.57
C GLN A 311 -11.35 34.00 6.50
N TRP A 312 -12.43 34.78 6.48
CA TRP A 312 -13.62 34.51 5.68
C TRP A 312 -13.36 34.52 4.17
N ASP A 313 -12.48 35.39 3.67
CA ASP A 313 -12.15 35.45 2.25
C ASP A 313 -11.47 34.16 1.77
N LYS A 314 -10.52 33.63 2.55
CA LYS A 314 -9.87 32.34 2.28
C LYS A 314 -10.86 31.18 2.38
N LEU A 315 -11.78 31.24 3.35
CA LEU A 315 -12.80 30.21 3.50
C LEU A 315 -13.74 30.18 2.31
N GLN A 316 -14.19 31.35 1.84
CA GLN A 316 -15.02 31.45 0.66
C GLN A 316 -14.29 30.93 -0.58
N ALA A 317 -13.01 31.26 -0.75
CA ALA A 317 -12.19 30.71 -1.84
C ALA A 317 -12.10 29.18 -1.77
N CYS A 318 -11.87 28.60 -0.59
CA CYS A 318 -11.81 27.16 -0.39
C CYS A 318 -13.17 26.47 -0.66
N LEU A 319 -14.28 27.06 -0.23
CA LEU A 319 -15.63 26.56 -0.51
C LEU A 319 -15.97 26.58 -2.01
N ASN A 320 -15.47 27.57 -2.75
CA ASN A 320 -15.66 27.65 -4.19
C ASN A 320 -14.78 26.65 -4.96
N GLU A 321 -13.56 26.40 -4.47
CA GLU A 321 -12.64 25.43 -5.07
C GLU A 321 -13.15 24.00 -4.90
N TYR A 322 -13.61 23.67 -3.69
CA TYR A 322 -14.13 22.34 -3.34
C TYR A 322 -15.65 22.37 -3.22
N GLU A 323 -16.33 22.29 -4.37
CA GLU A 323 -17.81 22.17 -4.45
C GLU A 323 -18.28 20.81 -3.90
N GLU A 324 -18.34 20.70 -2.57
CA GLU A 324 -18.69 19.48 -1.85
C GLU A 324 -19.84 19.72 -0.86
N ASP A 325 -20.99 19.08 -1.11
CA ASP A 325 -22.10 19.07 -0.18
C ASP A 325 -21.91 18.00 0.91
N SER A 326 -21.08 18.30 1.91
CA SER A 326 -20.87 17.43 3.08
C SER A 326 -21.03 18.16 4.40
N ILE A 327 -21.18 17.41 5.49
CA ILE A 327 -21.25 18.03 6.83
C ILE A 327 -19.98 18.81 7.19
N PHE A 328 -18.85 18.56 6.51
CA PHE A 328 -17.59 19.25 6.75
C PHE A 328 -17.63 20.66 6.16
N MET A 329 -17.90 20.78 4.86
CA MET A 329 -17.87 22.05 4.14
C MET A 329 -19.09 22.92 4.45
N LEU A 330 -20.30 22.33 4.45
CA LEU A 330 -21.54 23.05 4.75
C LEU A 330 -21.54 23.62 6.18
N SER A 331 -20.83 22.99 7.12
CA SER A 331 -20.69 23.52 8.47
C SER A 331 -19.84 24.78 8.51
N ALA A 332 -18.75 24.83 7.74
CA ALA A 332 -17.89 25.99 7.66
C ALA A 332 -18.62 27.16 6.96
N GLU A 333 -19.36 26.88 5.89
CA GLU A 333 -20.25 27.84 5.22
C GLU A 333 -21.30 28.40 6.21
N ALA A 334 -21.95 27.52 6.98
CA ALA A 334 -22.94 27.94 7.98
C ALA A 334 -22.34 28.85 9.05
N LEU A 335 -21.14 28.53 9.52
CA LEU A 335 -20.43 29.33 10.52
C LEU A 335 -20.03 30.70 9.97
N MET A 336 -19.57 30.77 8.71
CA MET A 336 -19.26 32.01 8.02
C MET A 336 -20.49 32.90 7.86
N HIS A 337 -21.59 32.38 7.31
CA HIS A 337 -22.82 33.15 7.13
C HIS A 337 -23.42 33.60 8.46
N PHE A 338 -23.39 32.74 9.48
CA PHE A 338 -23.86 33.09 10.81
C PHE A 338 -23.02 34.22 11.43
N ALA A 339 -21.69 34.15 11.28
CA ALA A 339 -20.79 35.18 11.79
C ALA A 339 -20.96 36.54 11.08
N LEU A 340 -21.19 36.53 9.76
CA LEU A 340 -21.29 37.75 8.94
C LEU A 340 -22.67 38.40 8.97
N HIS A 341 -23.74 37.61 9.13
CA HIS A 341 -25.11 38.08 8.92
C HIS A 341 -26.07 37.77 10.07
N GLY A 342 -25.65 37.00 11.08
CA GLY A 342 -26.53 36.52 12.14
C GLY A 342 -27.56 35.51 11.65
N GLU A 343 -28.63 35.27 12.42
CA GLU A 343 -29.71 34.36 12.01
C GLU A 343 -30.44 34.86 10.75
N SER A 344 -30.54 34.01 9.72
CA SER A 344 -31.25 34.31 8.48
C SER A 344 -32.05 33.09 8.00
N LYS A 345 -32.97 33.30 7.06
CA LYS A 345 -33.73 32.21 6.43
C LYS A 345 -32.81 31.25 5.66
N ALA A 346 -31.78 31.77 4.98
CA ALA A 346 -30.80 30.96 4.25
C ALA A 346 -30.04 30.01 5.20
N LEU A 347 -29.66 30.50 6.39
CA LEU A 347 -29.05 29.64 7.41
C LEU A 347 -29.98 28.54 7.92
N ASP A 348 -31.29 28.81 8.00
CA ASP A 348 -32.26 27.77 8.38
C ASP A 348 -32.36 26.65 7.35
N GLU A 349 -32.29 27.01 6.08
CA GLU A 349 -32.23 26.07 4.96
C GLU A 349 -30.94 25.24 5.04
N LEU A 350 -29.78 25.88 5.24
CA LEU A 350 -28.49 25.20 5.40
C LEU A 350 -28.46 24.27 6.63
N LYS A 351 -29.08 24.69 7.73
CA LYS A 351 -29.27 23.84 8.92
C LYS A 351 -30.16 22.63 8.64
N ALA A 352 -31.22 22.80 7.83
CA ALA A 352 -32.06 21.68 7.41
C ALA A 352 -31.27 20.71 6.52
N THR A 353 -30.43 21.22 5.62
CA THR A 353 -29.51 20.43 4.78
C THR A 353 -28.52 19.64 5.61
N LEU A 354 -27.80 20.27 6.56
CA LEU A 354 -26.89 19.58 7.50
C LEU A 354 -27.57 18.43 8.25
N LYS A 355 -28.81 18.64 8.71
CA LYS A 355 -29.62 17.61 9.37
C LYS A 355 -30.02 16.48 8.40
N GLY A 356 -30.24 16.80 7.13
CA GLY A 356 -30.54 15.86 6.05
C GLY A 356 -29.36 14.94 5.76
N TYR A 357 -28.15 15.50 5.64
CA TYR A 357 -26.91 14.73 5.45
C TYR A 357 -26.63 13.79 6.62
N ASN A 358 -26.73 14.29 7.85
CA ASN A 358 -26.48 13.46 9.01
C ASN A 358 -27.42 13.77 10.18
N LYS A 359 -28.34 12.83 10.43
CA LYS A 359 -29.34 12.93 11.50
C LYS A 359 -28.75 13.00 12.92
N HIS A 360 -27.50 12.59 13.11
CA HIS A 360 -26.79 12.59 14.39
C HIS A 360 -26.05 13.90 14.66
N PHE A 361 -25.67 14.63 13.60
CA PHE A 361 -24.81 15.82 13.62
C PHE A 361 -25.18 16.81 14.74
N ILE A 362 -26.40 17.36 14.68
CA ILE A 362 -26.85 18.39 15.63
C ILE A 362 -26.81 17.87 17.06
N LYS A 363 -27.27 16.62 17.30
CA LYS A 363 -27.38 16.09 18.67
C LYS A 363 -26.02 15.82 19.27
N MET A 364 -25.08 15.26 18.50
CA MET A 364 -23.72 14.98 18.97
C MET A 364 -22.95 16.28 19.21
N LEU A 365 -23.03 17.25 18.30
CA LEU A 365 -22.30 18.51 18.42
C LEU A 365 -22.79 19.38 19.58
N THR A 366 -24.10 19.40 19.83
CA THR A 366 -24.73 20.16 20.92
C THR A 366 -24.78 19.41 22.26
N GLY A 367 -24.19 18.20 22.34
CA GLY A 367 -24.12 17.40 23.56
C GLY A 367 -25.43 16.73 24.00
N GLN A 368 -26.44 16.68 23.13
CA GLN A 368 -27.70 15.97 23.36
C GLN A 368 -27.58 14.45 23.20
N GLU A 369 -26.57 13.99 22.47
CA GLU A 369 -26.23 12.58 22.30
C GLU A 369 -24.81 12.34 22.81
N LYS A 370 -24.64 11.39 23.74
CA LYS A 370 -23.32 11.07 24.30
C LYS A 370 -22.45 10.41 23.24
N ILE A 371 -21.26 10.97 23.06
CA ILE A 371 -20.20 10.43 22.24
C ILE A 371 -19.43 9.40 23.06
N LYS A 372 -19.28 8.17 22.54
CA LYS A 372 -18.34 7.20 23.11
C LYS A 372 -17.04 7.32 22.32
N PRO A 373 -15.90 7.66 22.95
CA PRO A 373 -14.63 7.67 22.23
C PRO A 373 -14.35 6.27 21.72
N LYS A 374 -14.23 6.15 20.41
CA LYS A 374 -13.75 4.97 19.69
C LYS A 374 -12.76 5.49 18.66
N GLU A 375 -11.68 4.76 18.43
CA GLU A 375 -10.87 4.99 17.23
C GLU A 375 -11.73 4.78 15.99
N VAL A 376 -11.75 5.78 15.12
CA VAL A 376 -12.50 5.76 13.86
C VAL A 376 -11.52 5.35 12.77
N TYR A 377 -11.61 4.09 12.32
CA TYR A 377 -10.80 3.58 11.20
C TYR A 377 -11.44 3.88 9.83
N GLY A 378 -12.54 4.64 9.81
CA GLY A 378 -13.32 5.00 8.63
C GLY A 378 -14.77 5.32 9.01
N TYR A 379 -15.51 5.94 8.09
CA TYR A 379 -16.92 6.26 8.28
C TYR A 379 -17.76 5.95 7.05
N SER A 380 -19.07 5.81 7.26
CA SER A 380 -20.06 5.82 6.18
C SER A 380 -20.85 7.13 6.23
N LEU A 381 -21.32 7.63 5.09
CA LEU A 381 -22.13 8.85 5.04
C LEU A 381 -23.39 8.71 5.92
N GLY A 382 -23.68 9.73 6.73
CA GLY A 382 -24.80 9.75 7.68
C GLY A 382 -24.59 8.96 8.97
N SER A 383 -23.42 8.34 9.18
CA SER A 383 -23.09 7.56 10.38
C SER A 383 -22.69 8.45 11.56
N LYS A 384 -22.54 7.87 12.77
CA LYS A 384 -22.00 8.63 13.91
C LYS A 384 -20.50 8.85 13.79
N GLU A 385 -19.84 7.90 13.15
CA GLU A 385 -18.42 7.89 12.85
C GLU A 385 -18.06 9.06 11.93
N GLU A 386 -18.92 9.43 10.97
CA GLU A 386 -18.75 10.62 10.14
C GLU A 386 -18.74 11.91 11.00
N VAL A 387 -19.65 12.01 11.98
CA VAL A 387 -19.69 13.14 12.91
C VAL A 387 -18.47 13.14 13.85
N LEU A 388 -17.96 11.98 14.23
CA LEU A 388 -16.72 11.85 15.00
C LEU A 388 -15.52 12.38 14.21
N THR A 389 -15.36 11.94 12.96
CA THR A 389 -14.32 12.42 12.06
C THR A 389 -14.43 13.93 11.82
N TYR A 390 -15.64 14.47 11.71
CA TYR A 390 -15.87 15.93 11.67
C TYR A 390 -15.37 16.64 12.94
N ILE A 391 -15.62 16.07 14.11
CA ILE A 391 -15.15 16.62 15.40
C ILE A 391 -13.62 16.52 15.53
N GLU A 392 -13.02 15.42 15.11
CA GLU A 392 -11.56 15.18 15.10
C GLU A 392 -10.82 16.14 14.14
N ASN A 393 -11.48 16.54 13.05
CA ASN A 393 -11.01 17.60 12.15
C ASN A 393 -11.32 19.02 12.67
N GLY A 394 -11.53 19.17 13.97
CA GLY A 394 -11.64 20.48 14.62
C GLY A 394 -13.01 21.14 14.54
N GLY A 395 -14.01 20.49 13.95
CA GLY A 395 -15.34 21.06 13.75
C GLY A 395 -15.94 21.65 15.03
N LYS A 396 -15.90 20.89 16.14
CA LYS A 396 -16.44 21.39 17.42
C LYS A 396 -15.72 22.63 17.95
N LYS A 397 -14.39 22.76 17.76
CA LYS A 397 -13.64 23.98 18.11
C LYS A 397 -14.11 25.17 17.27
N ALA A 398 -14.33 24.98 15.96
CA ALA A 398 -14.85 26.01 15.07
C ALA A 398 -16.27 26.49 15.46
N TRP A 399 -17.17 25.57 15.84
CA TRP A 399 -18.48 26.00 16.36
C TRP A 399 -18.35 26.77 17.68
N LEU A 400 -17.43 26.39 18.56
CA LEU A 400 -17.21 27.11 19.81
C LEU A 400 -16.58 28.50 19.63
N SER A 401 -15.79 28.71 18.56
CA SER A 401 -15.15 30.01 18.29
C SER A 401 -16.13 31.06 17.76
N VAL A 402 -17.26 30.63 17.17
CA VAL A 402 -18.33 31.53 16.70
C VAL A 402 -19.41 31.64 17.78
N GLU A 403 -19.42 32.75 18.49
CA GLU A 403 -20.34 33.02 19.60
C GLU A 403 -21.81 32.83 19.19
N GLY A 404 -22.58 32.08 19.98
CA GLY A 404 -24.00 31.85 19.73
C GLY A 404 -24.32 30.75 18.70
N SER A 405 -23.36 30.29 17.90
CA SER A 405 -23.61 29.36 16.79
C SER A 405 -24.18 28.01 17.27
N LEU A 406 -23.66 27.42 18.36
CA LEU A 406 -24.19 26.15 18.91
C LEU A 406 -25.60 26.32 19.50
N PHE A 407 -25.92 27.49 20.05
CA PHE A 407 -27.28 27.76 20.53
C PHE A 407 -28.25 27.86 19.35
N TRP A 408 -27.85 28.56 18.29
CA TRP A 408 -28.60 28.60 17.04
C TRP A 408 -28.77 27.19 16.43
N LEU A 409 -27.71 26.39 16.37
CA LEU A 409 -27.76 25.02 15.86
C LEU A 409 -28.72 24.13 16.69
N ARG A 410 -28.74 24.32 18.01
CA ARG A 410 -29.63 23.58 18.91
C ARG A 410 -31.09 24.04 18.86
N LYS A 411 -31.35 25.31 18.57
CA LYS A 411 -32.68 25.92 18.58
C LYS A 411 -33.63 25.12 17.69
N LYS A 412 -34.71 24.58 18.26
CA LYS A 412 -35.80 23.99 17.48
C LYS A 412 -36.55 25.16 16.83
N LYS A 413 -36.71 25.13 15.51
CA LYS A 413 -37.66 25.99 14.82
C LYS A 413 -38.97 25.25 14.68
#